data_AF-A0A0S8FIL9-F1
#
_entry.id   AF-A0A0S8FIL9-F1
#
_cell.length_a   1.000
_cell.length_b   1.000
_cell.length_c   1.000
_cell.angle_alpha   90.00
_cell.angle_beta   90.00
_cell.angle_gamma   90.00
#
_symmetry.space_group_name_H-M   'P 1'
#
loop_
_entity.id
_entity.type
_entity.pdbx_description
1 polymer ?
#
loop_
_entity_poly.entity_id
_entity_poly.type
_entity_poly.pdbx_seq_one_letter_code
_entity_poly.pdbx_strand_id
1 'polypeptide(L)'
;MQPTPSADPREYEHVYLFSEELEDVEPKTIDAELEQRIADSYQRLSIFNGTYLGVRRDDVRKGTQEYWLNLAFLDPKPLRRPARFWSAFVVGSGIGIIGVLGLVNTLFSVPDNSSRPLIVPLMAIATLVSLIVAVVRFLGTFAFFTQHGRIPVLFMSSDKPNRRQVRLFIKHLGEAARRARACRTPVRGHYLRDEMKEHRRLQEDGVLEAGQFETARALILKAHD
;
A
#
# COMPACT_ATOMS: atom_id res chain seq x y z
N MET A 1 -43.90 0.06 -45.59
CA MET A 1 -45.05 -0.08 -44.65
C MET A 1 -45.01 -1.50 -44.09
N GLN A 2 -44.50 -1.65 -42.85
CA GLN A 2 -44.63 -2.76 -41.89
C GLN A 2 -43.45 -2.69 -40.89
N PRO A 3 -43.64 -3.15 -39.64
CA PRO A 3 -43.65 -2.26 -38.49
C PRO A 3 -42.39 -2.35 -37.62
N THR A 4 -42.15 -1.26 -36.89
CA THR A 4 -41.27 -1.16 -35.73
C THR A 4 -41.67 -2.16 -34.63
N PRO A 5 -40.72 -2.89 -34.03
CA PRO A 5 -40.96 -3.48 -32.73
C PRO A 5 -40.82 -2.39 -31.68
N SER A 6 -41.92 -2.13 -31.00
CA SER A 6 -42.01 -1.36 -29.76
C SER A 6 -41.12 -1.99 -28.70
N ALA A 7 -40.03 -1.31 -28.35
CA ALA A 7 -39.35 -1.54 -27.08
C ALA A 7 -39.77 -0.41 -26.13
N ASP A 8 -40.27 -0.85 -24.98
CA ASP A 8 -40.80 -0.10 -23.86
C ASP A 8 -39.95 1.14 -23.48
N PRO A 9 -40.53 2.36 -23.35
CA PRO A 9 -39.78 3.55 -22.99
C PRO A 9 -39.40 3.66 -21.50
N ARG A 10 -39.59 2.62 -20.68
CA ARG A 10 -39.52 2.72 -19.21
C ARG A 10 -38.53 1.79 -18.49
N GLU A 11 -37.49 1.27 -19.13
CA GLU A 11 -36.58 0.33 -18.45
C GLU A 11 -35.07 0.57 -18.61
N TYR A 12 -34.64 1.82 -18.86
CA TYR A 12 -33.25 2.22 -18.70
C TYR A 12 -33.13 3.56 -17.98
N GLU A 13 -33.73 3.67 -16.81
CA GLU A 13 -33.31 4.66 -15.81
C GLU A 13 -32.06 4.11 -15.09
N HIS A 14 -31.00 3.87 -15.85
CA HIS A 14 -29.66 3.88 -15.26
C HIS A 14 -29.40 5.32 -14.89
N VAL A 15 -29.58 5.62 -13.61
CA VAL A 15 -29.19 6.86 -12.96
C VAL A 15 -27.68 7.04 -13.17
N TYR A 16 -27.31 7.60 -14.32
CA TYR A 16 -26.01 8.23 -14.59
C TYR A 16 -25.97 9.54 -13.81
N LEU A 17 -26.01 9.45 -12.48
CA LEU A 17 -25.54 10.53 -11.65
C LEU A 17 -24.05 10.29 -11.44
N PHE A 18 -23.26 11.35 -11.58
CA PHE A 18 -21.85 11.48 -11.21
C PHE A 18 -20.79 11.22 -12.29
N SER A 19 -21.07 11.55 -13.56
CA SER A 19 -20.02 12.11 -14.45
C SER A 19 -19.89 13.62 -14.21
N GLU A 20 -19.68 14.03 -12.95
CA GLU A 20 -19.04 15.32 -12.73
C GLU A 20 -17.62 15.14 -13.26
N GLU A 21 -17.28 15.85 -14.33
CA GLU A 21 -15.94 15.98 -14.89
C GLU A 21 -14.95 16.09 -13.72
N LEU A 22 -14.15 15.04 -13.50
CA LEU A 22 -13.10 15.06 -12.50
C LEU A 22 -12.08 16.08 -13.00
N GLU A 23 -12.07 17.25 -12.36
CA GLU A 23 -11.20 18.37 -12.67
C GLU A 23 -9.75 17.88 -12.69
N ASP A 24 -9.07 18.03 -13.83
CA ASP A 24 -7.65 17.70 -13.94
C ASP A 24 -6.88 18.69 -13.06
N VAL A 25 -6.40 18.22 -11.91
CA VAL A 25 -5.85 19.10 -10.87
C VAL A 25 -4.41 19.44 -11.22
N GLU A 26 -4.19 20.58 -11.84
CA GLU A 26 -2.84 21.08 -12.08
C GLU A 26 -2.13 21.47 -10.76
N PRO A 27 -0.86 21.06 -10.57
CA PRO A 27 -0.08 21.44 -9.40
C PRO A 27 0.33 22.92 -9.50
N LYS A 28 -0.28 23.79 -8.68
CA LYS A 28 0.04 25.22 -8.61
C LYS A 28 1.14 25.50 -7.59
N THR A 29 1.15 24.78 -6.47
CA THR A 29 2.19 24.87 -5.44
C THR A 29 2.64 23.47 -5.02
N ILE A 30 3.95 23.27 -4.86
CA ILE A 30 4.53 22.04 -4.31
C ILE A 30 5.03 22.34 -2.90
N ASP A 31 4.38 21.76 -1.89
CA ASP A 31 4.68 22.03 -0.47
C ASP A 31 5.81 21.14 0.04
N ALA A 32 5.88 19.91 -0.45
CA ALA A 32 6.90 18.94 -0.09
C ALA A 32 7.05 17.89 -1.17
N GLU A 33 8.27 17.42 -1.38
CA GLU A 33 8.57 16.35 -2.31
C GLU A 33 9.48 15.31 -1.66
N LEU A 34 9.26 14.04 -2.00
CA LEU A 34 10.09 12.93 -1.58
C LEU A 34 10.29 11.95 -2.73
N GLU A 35 11.56 11.76 -3.09
CA GLU A 35 11.96 10.78 -4.10
C GLU A 35 12.60 9.56 -3.42
N GLN A 36 12.09 8.37 -3.71
CA GLN A 36 12.55 7.10 -3.16
C GLN A 36 12.97 6.16 -4.28
N ARG A 37 14.17 5.59 -4.16
CA ARG A 37 14.62 4.49 -5.03
C ARG A 37 14.56 3.16 -4.28
N ILE A 38 13.53 2.37 -4.55
CA ILE A 38 13.27 1.08 -3.92
C ILE A 38 13.64 -0.04 -4.91
N ALA A 39 14.90 -0.49 -4.87
CA ALA A 39 15.43 -1.52 -5.77
C ALA A 39 15.24 -1.12 -7.25
N ASP A 40 14.42 -1.85 -8.00
CA ASP A 40 14.10 -1.63 -9.41
C ASP A 40 12.88 -0.71 -9.61
N SER A 41 12.42 -0.06 -8.54
CA SER A 41 11.34 0.92 -8.60
C SER A 41 11.81 2.29 -8.12
N TYR A 42 11.36 3.32 -8.81
CA TYR A 42 11.51 4.71 -8.44
C TYR A 42 10.13 5.26 -8.07
N GLN A 43 10.05 6.03 -7.00
CA GLN A 43 8.81 6.57 -6.50
C GLN A 43 9.01 8.03 -6.12
N ARG A 44 8.25 8.93 -6.74
CA ARG A 44 8.19 10.35 -6.42
C ARG A 44 6.84 10.66 -5.79
N LEU A 45 6.90 11.34 -4.65
CA LEU A 45 5.74 11.75 -3.87
C LEU A 45 5.77 13.26 -3.73
N SER A 46 4.74 13.94 -4.22
CA SER A 46 4.64 15.40 -4.16
C SER A 46 3.35 15.79 -3.45
N ILE A 47 3.46 16.60 -2.39
CA ILE A 47 2.31 17.25 -1.79
C ILE A 47 2.11 18.56 -2.55
N PHE A 48 0.93 18.75 -3.13
CA PHE A 48 0.63 19.94 -3.91
C PHE A 48 -0.71 20.57 -3.54
N ASN A 49 -0.81 21.88 -3.77
CA ASN A 49 -1.98 22.71 -3.45
C ASN A 49 -2.46 22.58 -1.99
N GLY A 50 -1.60 22.15 -1.04
CA GLY A 50 -1.94 21.93 0.36
C GLY A 50 -2.93 20.79 0.66
N THR A 51 -3.47 20.13 -0.37
CA THR A 51 -4.64 19.25 -0.27
C THR A 51 -4.52 17.96 -1.07
N TYR A 52 -3.59 17.85 -2.00
CA TYR A 52 -3.42 16.69 -2.85
C TYR A 52 -2.03 16.07 -2.68
N LEU A 53 -1.96 14.77 -2.94
CA LEU A 53 -0.73 14.01 -3.02
C LEU A 53 -0.60 13.42 -4.43
N GLY A 54 0.43 13.84 -5.16
CA GLY A 54 0.86 13.22 -6.40
C GLY A 54 1.76 12.03 -6.09
N VAL A 55 1.46 10.91 -6.73
CA VAL A 55 2.24 9.67 -6.63
C VAL A 55 2.61 9.25 -8.02
N ARG A 56 3.92 9.28 -8.31
CA ARG A 56 4.49 8.71 -9.52
C ARG A 56 5.38 7.56 -9.15
N ARG A 57 5.09 6.38 -9.67
CA ARG A 57 5.88 5.17 -9.48
C ARG A 57 6.32 4.65 -10.82
N ASP A 58 7.62 4.60 -11.03
CA ASP A 58 8.24 3.99 -12.19
C ASP A 58 8.80 2.63 -11.77
N ASP A 59 8.18 1.55 -12.23
CA ASP A 59 8.64 0.18 -11.99
C ASP A 59 9.14 -0.42 -13.30
N VAL A 60 10.35 -0.97 -13.31
CA VAL A 60 10.97 -1.54 -14.52
C VAL A 60 10.12 -2.67 -15.13
N ARG A 61 9.33 -3.39 -14.33
CA ARG A 61 8.50 -4.53 -14.79
C ARG A 61 7.05 -4.16 -15.04
N LYS A 62 6.49 -3.26 -14.23
CA LYS A 62 5.06 -2.90 -14.28
C LYS A 62 4.77 -1.60 -15.04
N GLY A 63 5.80 -0.87 -15.44
CA GLY A 63 5.68 0.42 -16.11
C GLY A 63 5.50 1.59 -15.13
N THR A 64 5.20 2.75 -15.70
CA THR A 64 4.92 3.98 -14.95
C THR A 64 3.46 4.03 -14.53
N GLN A 65 3.23 4.23 -13.25
CA GLN A 65 1.92 4.48 -12.65
C GLN A 65 1.92 5.87 -12.01
N GLU A 66 1.06 6.74 -12.48
CA GLU A 66 0.93 8.12 -11.99
C GLU A 66 -0.52 8.38 -11.61
N TYR A 67 -0.73 8.88 -10.40
CA TYR A 67 -2.05 9.23 -9.89
C TYR A 67 -1.91 10.29 -8.80
N TRP A 68 -2.98 11.06 -8.60
CA TRP A 68 -3.10 11.94 -7.45
C TRP A 68 -4.12 11.39 -6.45
N LEU A 69 -4.12 11.90 -5.22
CA LEU A 69 -5.05 11.54 -4.16
C LEU A 69 -5.40 12.77 -3.33
N ASN A 70 -6.68 12.96 -3.02
CA ASN A 70 -7.07 13.98 -2.05
C ASN A 70 -6.71 13.57 -0.61
N LEU A 71 -5.85 14.37 0.04
CA LEU A 71 -5.34 14.13 1.38
C LEU A 71 -6.43 14.15 2.46
N ALA A 72 -7.59 14.74 2.18
CA ALA A 72 -8.70 14.76 3.14
C ALA A 72 -9.23 13.35 3.45
N PHE A 73 -9.03 12.37 2.56
CA PHE A 73 -9.43 10.97 2.74
C PHE A 73 -8.31 10.07 3.29
N LEU A 74 -7.09 10.59 3.38
CA LEU A 74 -5.93 9.85 3.85
C LEU A 74 -5.93 9.80 5.39
N ASP A 75 -5.72 8.64 5.98
CA ASP A 75 -5.45 8.52 7.41
C ASP A 75 -4.07 9.13 7.71
N PRO A 76 -3.97 10.17 8.57
CA PRO A 76 -2.69 10.83 8.89
C PRO A 76 -1.72 9.92 9.66
N LYS A 77 -2.19 8.77 10.18
CA LYS A 77 -1.35 7.81 10.90
C LYS A 77 -0.97 6.66 9.97
N PRO A 78 0.30 6.58 9.49
CA PRO A 78 0.73 5.44 8.72
C PRO A 78 0.78 4.18 9.60
N LEU A 79 0.36 3.06 9.04
CA LEU A 79 0.56 1.75 9.66
C LEU A 79 1.80 1.11 9.05
N ARG A 80 2.61 0.46 9.89
CA ARG A 80 3.72 -0.35 9.40
C ARG A 80 3.16 -1.63 8.82
N ARG A 81 3.36 -1.85 7.52
CA ARG A 81 2.95 -3.09 6.87
C ARG A 81 4.17 -3.98 6.71
N PRO A 82 4.11 -5.25 7.16
CA PRO A 82 5.19 -6.19 6.92
C PRO A 82 5.30 -6.45 5.42
N ALA A 83 6.33 -5.92 4.78
CA ALA A 83 6.65 -6.30 3.41
C ALA A 83 7.07 -7.78 3.41
N ARG A 84 6.31 -8.62 2.71
CA ARG A 84 6.66 -10.02 2.35
C ARG A 84 7.35 -10.82 3.46
N PHE A 85 6.96 -10.60 4.72
CA PHE A 85 7.55 -11.25 5.89
C PHE A 85 7.47 -12.77 5.78
N TRP A 86 6.36 -13.26 5.22
CA TRP A 86 6.11 -14.67 4.99
C TRP A 86 7.18 -15.35 4.14
N SER A 87 7.69 -14.74 3.07
CA SER A 87 8.72 -15.40 2.25
C SER A 87 10.05 -15.53 3.00
N ALA A 88 10.44 -14.52 3.76
CA ALA A 88 11.68 -14.57 4.55
C ALA A 88 11.55 -15.52 5.75
N PHE A 89 10.39 -15.54 6.39
CA PHE A 89 10.09 -16.46 7.48
C PHE A 89 10.06 -17.93 7.01
N VAL A 90 9.43 -18.22 5.88
CA VAL A 90 9.39 -19.58 5.29
C VAL A 90 10.80 -20.06 4.93
N VAL A 91 11.61 -19.23 4.28
CA VAL A 91 13.01 -19.59 3.95
C VAL A 91 13.84 -19.79 5.22
N GLY A 92 13.75 -18.88 6.19
CA GLY A 92 14.46 -19.00 7.47
C GLY A 92 14.05 -20.23 8.28
N SER A 93 12.74 -20.52 8.33
CA SER A 93 12.20 -21.72 8.99
C SER A 93 12.67 -23.00 8.30
N GLY A 94 12.66 -23.05 6.95
CA GLY A 94 13.17 -24.20 6.19
C GLY A 94 14.63 -24.51 6.48
N ILE A 95 15.50 -23.49 6.49
CA ILE A 95 16.93 -23.64 6.85
C ILE A 95 17.07 -24.12 8.31
N GLY A 96 16.27 -23.57 9.22
CA GLY A 96 16.26 -23.98 10.62
C GLY A 96 15.87 -25.44 10.83
N ILE A 97 14.83 -25.92 10.13
CA ILE A 97 14.37 -27.31 10.21
C ILE A 97 15.45 -28.27 9.70
N ILE A 98 16.09 -27.96 8.56
CA ILE A 98 17.20 -28.77 8.03
C ILE A 98 18.38 -28.79 9.00
N GLY A 99 18.69 -27.65 9.63
CA GLY A 99 19.72 -27.55 10.66
C GLY A 99 19.43 -28.43 11.89
N VAL A 100 18.19 -28.43 12.37
CA VAL A 100 17.77 -29.28 13.51
C VAL A 100 17.79 -30.76 13.15
N LEU A 101 17.30 -31.15 11.96
CA LEU A 101 17.39 -32.55 11.50
C LEU A 101 18.86 -33.01 11.40
N GLY A 102 19.75 -32.15 10.88
CA GLY A 102 21.17 -32.44 10.81
C GLY A 102 21.80 -32.62 12.20
N LEU A 103 21.43 -31.76 13.17
CA LEU A 103 21.90 -31.86 14.55
C LEU A 103 21.42 -33.15 15.23
N VAL A 104 20.12 -33.49 15.11
CA VAL A 104 19.54 -34.73 15.64
C VAL A 104 20.26 -35.94 15.02
N ASN A 105 20.46 -35.96 13.71
CA ASN A 105 21.20 -37.03 13.05
C ASN A 105 22.63 -37.17 13.60
N THR A 106 23.32 -36.06 13.90
CA THR A 106 24.67 -36.10 14.50
C THR A 106 24.70 -36.51 15.97
N LEU A 107 23.64 -36.21 16.74
CA LEU A 107 23.55 -36.54 18.17
C LEU A 107 23.18 -38.01 18.41
N PHE A 108 22.38 -38.61 17.53
CA PHE A 108 21.92 -40.00 17.65
C PHE A 108 22.71 -41.01 16.80
N SER A 109 23.65 -40.55 15.97
CA SER A 109 24.57 -41.44 15.25
C SER A 109 25.71 -41.92 16.15
N VAL A 110 26.05 -43.21 16.08
CA VAL A 110 27.17 -43.83 16.80
C VAL A 110 28.48 -43.14 16.40
N PRO A 111 29.34 -42.73 17.36
CA PRO A 111 30.52 -41.94 17.05
C PRO A 111 31.59 -42.82 16.41
N ASP A 112 31.62 -42.86 15.08
CA ASP A 112 32.77 -43.33 14.35
C ASP A 112 33.47 -42.15 13.66
N ASN A 113 34.66 -41.86 14.16
CA ASN A 113 35.72 -41.03 13.61
C ASN A 113 35.42 -39.55 13.19
N SER A 114 35.72 -38.64 14.12
CA SER A 114 36.52 -37.40 13.97
C SER A 114 36.26 -36.40 12.84
N SER A 115 35.05 -36.31 12.29
CA SER A 115 34.62 -35.11 11.54
C SER A 115 33.30 -34.60 12.07
N ARG A 116 33.34 -33.75 13.12
CA ARG A 116 32.17 -32.94 13.48
C ARG A 116 31.87 -32.07 12.26
N PRO A 117 30.72 -32.23 11.59
CA PRO A 117 30.49 -31.51 10.35
C PRO A 117 30.35 -30.02 10.70
N LEU A 118 31.28 -29.21 10.19
CA LEU A 118 31.29 -27.75 10.25
C LEU A 118 29.97 -27.11 9.75
N ILE A 119 29.13 -27.93 9.11
CA ILE A 119 27.80 -27.63 8.59
C ILE A 119 26.83 -27.18 9.69
N VAL A 120 26.88 -27.77 10.90
CA VAL A 120 25.94 -27.43 11.99
C VAL A 120 26.06 -25.97 12.44
N PRO A 121 27.24 -25.45 12.82
CA PRO A 121 27.38 -24.04 13.19
C PRO A 121 27.13 -23.10 11.99
N LEU A 122 27.47 -23.51 10.76
CA LEU A 122 27.20 -22.73 9.56
C LEU A 122 25.69 -22.54 9.30
N MET A 123 24.89 -23.60 9.52
CA MET A 123 23.43 -23.55 9.40
C MET A 123 22.81 -22.66 10.49
N ALA A 124 23.30 -22.73 11.72
CA ALA A 124 22.84 -21.86 12.80
C ALA A 124 23.10 -20.37 12.48
N ILE A 125 24.29 -20.05 11.95
CA ILE A 125 24.63 -18.70 11.49
C ILE A 125 23.72 -18.27 10.33
N ALA A 126 23.49 -19.15 9.35
CA ALA A 126 22.62 -18.86 8.22
C ALA A 126 21.16 -18.58 8.65
N THR A 127 20.62 -19.35 9.60
CA THR A 127 19.30 -19.10 10.19
C THR A 127 19.25 -17.76 10.92
N LEU A 128 20.28 -17.44 11.72
CA LEU A 128 20.35 -16.17 12.44
C LEU A 128 20.41 -14.97 11.49
N VAL A 129 21.24 -15.04 10.44
CA VAL A 129 21.33 -14.00 9.40
C VAL A 129 20.00 -13.85 8.67
N SER A 130 19.35 -14.95 8.30
CA SER A 130 18.03 -14.94 7.66
C SER A 130 16.97 -14.26 8.55
N LEU A 131 16.97 -14.56 9.85
CA LEU A 131 16.07 -13.92 10.82
C LEU A 131 16.34 -12.42 10.94
N ILE A 132 17.61 -12.00 11.04
CA ILE A 132 17.98 -10.58 11.11
C ILE A 132 17.54 -9.85 9.85
N VAL A 133 17.79 -10.42 8.66
CA VAL A 133 17.35 -9.84 7.38
C VAL A 133 15.83 -9.76 7.32
N ALA A 134 15.11 -10.78 7.80
CA ALA A 134 13.65 -10.77 7.87
C ALA A 134 13.13 -9.64 8.77
N VAL A 135 13.72 -9.45 9.95
CA VAL A 135 13.33 -8.38 10.89
C VAL A 135 13.65 -7.00 10.35
N VAL A 136 14.84 -6.79 9.77
CA VAL A 136 15.22 -5.50 9.17
C VAL A 136 14.32 -5.16 7.99
N ARG A 137 13.97 -6.14 7.15
CA ARG A 137 13.00 -5.97 6.05
C ARG A 137 11.57 -5.74 6.56
N PHE A 138 11.18 -6.38 7.67
CA PHE A 138 9.86 -6.26 8.32
C PHE A 138 9.56 -4.84 8.80
N LEU A 139 10.58 -4.13 9.33
CA LEU A 139 10.43 -2.78 9.87
C LEU A 139 10.46 -1.67 8.80
N GLY A 140 10.62 -2.03 7.52
CA GLY A 140 11.11 -1.14 6.47
C GLY A 140 10.06 -0.38 5.65
N THR A 141 8.76 -0.53 5.91
CA THR A 141 7.71 0.01 5.01
C THR A 141 6.49 0.56 5.76
N PHE A 142 6.09 1.76 5.37
CA PHE A 142 4.85 2.41 5.79
C PHE A 142 3.77 2.22 4.72
N ALA A 143 2.55 1.93 5.17
CA ALA A 143 1.36 1.92 4.35
C ALA A 143 0.38 2.97 4.89
N PHE A 144 -0.11 3.82 3.99
CA PHE A 144 -1.17 4.76 4.31
C PHE A 144 -2.49 4.24 3.77
N PHE A 145 -3.52 4.41 4.59
CA PHE A 145 -4.84 3.88 4.35
C PHE A 145 -5.83 5.02 4.17
N THR A 146 -6.91 4.77 3.44
CA THR A 146 -8.05 5.68 3.51
C THR A 146 -8.77 5.55 4.84
N GLN A 147 -9.47 6.60 5.24
CA GLN A 147 -10.02 6.72 6.59
C GLN A 147 -11.14 5.69 6.86
N HIS A 148 -12.17 5.62 6.02
CA HIS A 148 -13.32 4.73 6.24
C HIS A 148 -13.21 3.45 5.41
N GLY A 149 -12.77 3.57 4.16
CA GLY A 149 -12.58 2.40 3.28
C GLY A 149 -11.42 1.49 3.71
N ARG A 150 -10.47 1.97 4.52
CA ARG A 150 -9.30 1.23 5.00
C ARG A 150 -8.54 0.51 3.86
N ILE A 151 -8.47 1.13 2.69
CA ILE A 151 -7.69 0.62 1.56
C ILE A 151 -6.28 1.20 1.63
N PRO A 152 -5.23 0.39 1.45
CA PRO A 152 -3.89 0.92 1.31
C PRO A 152 -3.74 1.64 -0.04
N VAL A 153 -3.56 2.96 0.00
CA VAL A 153 -3.45 3.82 -1.20
C VAL A 153 -2.03 4.27 -1.49
N LEU A 154 -1.14 4.17 -0.50
CA LEU A 154 0.26 4.56 -0.64
C LEU A 154 1.15 3.63 0.18
N PHE A 155 2.23 3.17 -0.44
CA PHE A 155 3.33 2.49 0.23
C PHE A 155 4.58 3.36 0.14
N MET A 156 5.34 3.41 1.22
CA MET A 156 6.55 4.24 1.32
C MET A 156 7.62 3.47 2.08
N SER A 157 8.87 3.52 1.62
CA SER A 157 10.00 2.95 2.38
C SER A 157 10.30 3.79 3.62
N SER A 158 10.58 3.15 4.77
CA SER A 158 10.93 3.88 5.99
C SER A 158 12.34 4.47 5.98
N ASP A 159 13.22 3.91 5.15
CA ASP A 159 14.67 4.08 5.29
C ASP A 159 15.29 4.85 4.12
N LYS A 160 14.58 4.97 2.99
CA LYS A 160 15.08 5.58 1.76
C LYS A 160 14.34 6.88 1.44
N PRO A 161 14.99 7.93 0.92
CA PRO A 161 16.43 8.06 0.70
C PRO A 161 17.20 8.20 2.02
N ASN A 162 16.60 8.85 3.02
CA ASN A 162 17.11 8.95 4.38
C ASN A 162 15.94 8.91 5.39
N ARG A 163 16.08 8.14 6.47
CA ARG A 163 15.11 8.05 7.58
C ARG A 163 14.63 9.42 8.10
N ARG A 164 15.51 10.42 8.16
CA ARG A 164 15.15 11.77 8.60
C ARG A 164 14.23 12.47 7.61
N GLN A 165 14.55 12.41 6.31
CA GLN A 165 13.73 13.01 5.26
C GLN A 165 12.37 12.32 5.17
N VAL A 166 12.35 10.98 5.24
CA VAL A 166 11.10 10.19 5.29
C VAL A 166 10.25 10.63 6.48
N ARG A 167 10.82 10.72 7.67
CA ARG A 167 10.07 11.13 8.87
C ARG A 167 9.53 12.57 8.76
N LEU A 168 10.32 13.49 8.21
CA LEU A 168 9.86 14.86 7.95
C LEU A 168 8.71 14.86 6.95
N PHE A 169 8.84 14.13 5.84
CA PHE A 169 7.78 14.02 4.85
C PHE A 169 6.50 13.41 5.42
N ILE A 170 6.60 12.33 6.22
CA ILE A 170 5.43 11.74 6.92
C ILE A 170 4.76 12.76 7.84
N LYS A 171 5.55 13.59 8.54
CA LYS A 171 5.02 14.66 9.39
C LYS A 171 4.27 15.70 8.56
N HIS A 172 4.88 16.18 7.47
CA HIS A 172 4.26 17.13 6.54
C HIS A 172 2.99 16.56 5.90
N LEU A 173 3.01 15.30 5.50
CA LEU A 173 1.86 14.58 4.94
C LEU A 173 0.72 14.49 5.93
N GLY A 174 1.01 14.12 7.18
CA GLY A 174 0.00 14.08 8.25
C GLY A 174 -0.57 15.46 8.59
N GLU A 175 0.25 16.51 8.55
CA GLU A 175 -0.20 17.90 8.75
C GLU A 175 -1.06 18.39 7.58
N ALA A 176 -0.67 18.10 6.35
CA ALA A 176 -1.44 18.42 5.15
C ALA A 176 -2.79 17.68 5.13
N ALA A 177 -2.81 16.38 5.46
CA ALA A 177 -4.06 15.61 5.60
C ALA A 177 -5.00 16.18 6.66
N ARG A 178 -4.48 16.58 7.83
CA ARG A 178 -5.29 17.24 8.86
C ARG A 178 -5.84 18.59 8.40
N ARG A 179 -5.04 19.40 7.71
CA ARG A 179 -5.48 20.69 7.15
C ARG A 179 -6.54 20.51 6.07
N ALA A 180 -6.29 19.63 5.09
CA ALA A 180 -7.22 19.30 4.01
C ALA A 180 -8.57 18.84 4.56
N ARG A 181 -8.56 18.05 5.63
CA ARG A 181 -9.77 17.61 6.32
C ARG A 181 -10.48 18.75 7.07
N ALA A 182 -9.75 19.62 7.76
CA ALA A 182 -10.34 20.74 8.48
C ALA A 182 -11.04 21.75 7.55
N CYS A 183 -10.61 21.85 6.30
CA CYS A 183 -11.24 22.70 5.28
C CYS A 183 -12.53 22.12 4.68
N ARG A 184 -12.89 20.86 4.96
CA ARG A 184 -14.11 20.23 4.44
C ARG A 184 -15.32 20.45 5.33
N THR A 185 -16.49 20.57 4.69
CA THR A 185 -17.79 20.69 5.35
C THR A 185 -18.07 19.46 6.22
N PRO A 186 -18.53 19.64 7.48
CA PRO A 186 -18.59 18.56 8.48
C PRO A 186 -19.73 17.54 8.27
N VAL A 187 -20.50 17.64 7.18
CA VAL A 187 -21.63 16.72 6.95
C VAL A 187 -21.12 15.34 6.56
N ARG A 188 -21.24 14.39 7.49
CA ARG A 188 -20.70 13.03 7.38
C ARG A 188 -21.14 12.29 6.11
N GLY A 189 -22.40 12.44 5.69
CA GLY A 189 -22.92 11.80 4.47
C GLY A 189 -22.21 12.27 3.19
N HIS A 190 -21.92 13.57 3.07
CA HIS A 190 -21.16 14.11 1.95
C HIS A 190 -19.72 13.59 1.95
N TYR A 191 -19.10 13.49 3.12
CA TYR A 191 -17.75 12.98 3.25
C TYR A 191 -17.63 11.53 2.76
N LEU A 192 -18.54 10.64 3.18
CA LEU A 192 -18.52 9.23 2.77
C LEU A 192 -18.82 9.08 1.27
N ARG A 193 -19.73 9.89 0.72
CA ARG A 193 -20.01 9.92 -0.72
C ARG A 193 -18.78 10.30 -1.52
N ASP A 194 -18.08 11.35 -1.10
CA ASP A 194 -16.90 11.82 -1.80
C ASP A 194 -15.71 10.85 -1.64
N GLU A 195 -15.55 10.19 -0.48
CA GLU A 195 -14.54 9.14 -0.31
C GLU A 195 -14.81 7.98 -1.27
N MET A 196 -16.08 7.57 -1.43
CA MET A 196 -16.48 6.53 -2.39
C MET A 196 -16.17 6.94 -3.84
N LYS A 197 -16.43 8.20 -4.20
CA LYS A 197 -16.08 8.74 -5.53
C LYS A 197 -14.58 8.66 -5.78
N GLU A 198 -13.77 9.04 -4.79
CA GLU A 198 -12.31 8.95 -4.89
C GLU A 198 -11.82 7.51 -5.05
N HIS A 199 -12.41 6.54 -4.33
CA HIS A 199 -12.07 5.13 -4.52
C HIS A 199 -12.42 4.61 -5.91
N ARG A 200 -13.56 5.02 -6.47
CA ARG A 200 -13.94 4.67 -7.84
C ARG A 200 -12.95 5.26 -8.85
N ARG A 201 -12.57 6.54 -8.71
CA ARG A 201 -11.56 7.15 -9.57
C ARG A 201 -10.23 6.40 -9.51
N LEU A 202 -9.75 6.07 -8.31
CA LEU A 202 -8.51 5.30 -8.15
C LEU A 202 -8.61 3.89 -8.77
N GLN A 203 -9.80 3.29 -8.81
CA GLN A 203 -10.03 2.02 -9.50
C GLN A 203 -9.96 2.22 -11.02
N GLU A 204 -10.59 3.26 -11.55
CA GLU A 204 -10.55 3.62 -12.98
C GLU A 204 -9.12 3.94 -13.45
N ASP A 205 -8.32 4.60 -12.61
CA ASP A 205 -6.88 4.86 -12.83
C ASP A 205 -5.99 3.60 -12.67
N GLY A 206 -6.58 2.44 -12.38
CA GLY A 206 -5.86 1.18 -12.19
C GLY A 206 -4.99 1.12 -10.93
N VAL A 207 -5.17 2.05 -9.99
CA VAL A 207 -4.47 2.07 -8.69
C VAL A 207 -5.06 1.03 -7.75
N LEU A 208 -6.38 0.84 -7.80
CA LEU A 208 -7.10 -0.13 -6.99
C LEU A 208 -7.63 -1.29 -7.84
N GLU A 209 -7.47 -2.51 -7.33
CA GLU A 209 -8.12 -3.68 -7.92
C GLU A 209 -9.62 -3.69 -7.59
N ALA A 210 -10.45 -4.27 -8.45
CA ALA A 210 -11.90 -4.32 -8.25
C ALA A 210 -12.32 -4.95 -6.90
N GLY A 211 -11.60 -5.98 -6.44
CA GLY A 211 -11.86 -6.58 -5.12
C GLY A 211 -11.55 -5.65 -3.94
N GLN A 212 -10.56 -4.75 -4.08
CA GLN A 212 -10.24 -3.75 -3.06
C GLN A 212 -11.33 -2.68 -2.98
N PHE A 213 -11.84 -2.25 -4.13
CA PHE A 213 -12.96 -1.31 -4.20
C PHE A 213 -14.22 -1.87 -3.51
N GLU A 214 -14.64 -3.09 -3.84
CA GLU A 214 -15.84 -3.68 -3.24
C GLU A 214 -15.72 -3.87 -1.72
N THR A 215 -14.54 -4.28 -1.24
CA THR A 215 -14.26 -4.39 0.21
C THR A 215 -14.42 -3.05 0.91
N ALA A 216 -13.89 -1.98 0.32
CA ALA A 216 -13.98 -0.65 0.88
C ALA A 216 -15.38 -0.07 0.83
N ARG A 217 -16.10 -0.33 -0.27
CA ARG A 217 -17.49 0.05 -0.43
C ARG A 217 -18.34 -0.52 0.70
N ALA A 218 -18.17 -1.80 1.02
CA ALA A 218 -18.87 -2.44 2.13
C ALA A 218 -18.56 -1.78 3.49
N LEU A 219 -17.30 -1.40 3.73
CA LEU A 219 -16.89 -0.71 4.96
C LEU A 219 -17.45 0.72 5.06
N ILE A 220 -17.48 1.46 3.95
CA ILE A 220 -18.03 2.82 3.90
C ILE A 220 -19.55 2.79 4.10
N LEU A 221 -20.25 1.85 3.47
CA LEU A 221 -21.69 1.67 3.66
C LEU A 221 -22.01 1.32 5.12
N LYS A 222 -21.23 0.44 5.75
CA LYS A 222 -21.38 0.16 7.19
C LYS A 222 -21.13 1.38 8.09
N ALA A 223 -20.33 2.34 7.63
CA ALA A 223 -20.08 3.59 8.37
C ALA A 223 -21.16 4.67 8.14
N HIS A 224 -22.06 4.43 7.18
CA HIS A 224 -23.21 5.27 6.87
C HIS A 224 -24.43 4.93 7.75
N ASP A 225 -24.57 3.67 8.16
CA ASP A 225 -25.56 3.18 9.14
C ASP A 225 -25.20 3.57 10.59
#